data_AF-A0A6S6Y229-F1
#
_entry.id   AF-A0A6S6Y229-F1
#
_cell.length_a   1.000
_cell.length_b   1.000
_cell.length_c   1.000
_cell.angle_alpha   90.00
_cell.angle_beta   90.00
_cell.angle_gamma   90.00
#
_symmetry.space_group_name_H-M   'P 1'
#
loop_
_entity.id
_entity.type
_entity.pdbx_description
1 polymer ?
#
loop_
_entity_poly.entity_id
_entity_poly.type
_entity_poly.pdbx_seq_one_letter_code
_entity_poly.pdbx_strand_id
1 'polypeptide(L)'
;MEQSVYNPQNVFEQVNSRVGEVLNKNHFERQGEITTEDDGYSTVYIKDDLAYQIYMNNEKHQFLLRYCGVENDEVDGKWRTRSLLLFEPEDESQIKREVESVVNDFTEEIAGPSKAAIVLNQVQKRHRGTEENTTDPIFFFNRLVPLCKDLRDDLLKERVTYGEVRGATFAKEKVLPKVQLLLESGSQSSIERLANIFSDLYEVGDLDVRSIITLVLINGLTEQEYQKLEPLFSDNLKKGAKAGLRMKGKTVKPEKKKKATRYVADNLSETR
;
A
#
# COMPACT_ATOMS: atom_id res chain seq x y z
N MET A 1 6.87 28.22 44.64
CA MET A 1 6.05 27.26 43.88
C MET A 1 6.28 27.60 42.42
N GLU A 2 7.29 26.98 41.79
CA GLU A 2 7.47 27.08 40.34
C GLU A 2 6.24 26.45 39.69
N GLN A 3 5.54 27.22 38.85
CA GLN A 3 4.55 26.65 37.94
C GLN A 3 5.30 25.67 37.04
N SER A 4 4.80 24.44 36.92
CA SER A 4 5.32 23.48 35.95
C SER A 4 5.33 24.14 34.57
N VAL A 5 6.54 24.42 34.09
CA VAL A 5 6.86 24.89 32.75
C VAL A 5 6.29 23.94 31.68
N TYR A 6 6.16 22.66 32.02
CA TYR A 6 5.63 21.62 31.16
C TYR A 6 4.10 21.62 31.19
N ASN A 7 3.49 21.94 30.05
CA ASN A 7 2.07 21.73 29.77
C ASN A 7 1.95 20.67 28.65
N PRO A 8 1.53 19.43 28.99
CA PRO A 8 1.44 18.35 28.02
C PRO A 8 0.49 18.65 26.85
N GLN A 9 -0.62 19.35 27.10
CA GLN A 9 -1.58 19.69 26.04
C GLN A 9 -0.95 20.63 25.01
N ASN A 10 -0.26 21.68 25.46
CA ASN A 10 0.44 22.62 24.56
C ASN A 10 1.55 21.93 23.76
N VAL A 11 2.23 20.94 24.36
CA VAL A 11 3.27 20.15 23.69
C VAL A 11 2.65 19.24 22.62
N PHE A 12 1.56 18.55 22.94
CA PHE A 12 0.82 17.75 21.99
C PHE A 12 0.28 18.57 20.82
N GLU A 13 -0.31 19.74 21.10
CA GLU A 13 -0.82 20.66 20.07
C GLU A 13 0.27 21.09 19.09
N GLN A 14 1.49 21.35 19.57
CA GLN A 14 2.64 21.69 18.73
C GLN A 14 3.05 20.54 17.81
N VAL A 15 3.18 19.32 18.36
CA VAL A 15 3.50 18.12 17.57
C VAL A 15 2.38 17.85 16.56
N ASN A 16 1.13 17.81 17.01
CA ASN A 16 -0.04 17.53 16.18
C ASN A 16 -0.20 18.53 15.04
N SER A 17 0.00 19.83 15.29
CA SER A 17 -0.09 20.85 14.24
C SER A 17 0.94 20.60 13.13
N ARG A 18 2.21 20.38 13.48
CA ARG A 18 3.31 20.23 12.52
C ARG A 18 3.29 18.91 11.76
N VAL A 19 2.99 17.82 12.45
CA VAL A 19 2.82 16.50 11.79
C VAL A 19 1.53 16.48 10.96
N GLY A 20 0.46 17.09 11.49
CA GLY A 20 -0.83 17.27 10.80
C GLY A 20 -0.70 18.02 9.48
N GLU A 21 0.14 19.05 9.38
CA GLU A 21 0.43 19.71 8.11
C GLU A 21 0.98 18.75 7.04
N VAL A 22 1.84 17.81 7.43
CA VAL A 22 2.40 16.81 6.51
C VAL A 22 1.34 15.78 6.12
N LEU A 23 0.52 15.34 7.06
CA LEU A 23 -0.62 14.44 6.79
C LEU A 23 -1.62 15.08 5.82
N ASN A 24 -2.00 16.34 6.07
CA ASN A 24 -2.88 17.12 5.20
C ASN A 24 -2.29 17.29 3.78
N LYS A 25 -0.98 17.58 3.67
CA LYS A 25 -0.28 17.65 2.37
C LYS A 25 -0.29 16.32 1.61
N ASN A 26 -0.45 15.19 2.32
CA ASN A 26 -0.59 13.85 1.74
C ASN A 26 -2.05 13.39 1.61
N HIS A 27 -3.01 14.32 1.76
CA HIS A 27 -4.45 14.11 1.63
C HIS A 27 -5.08 13.25 2.73
N PHE A 28 -4.48 13.22 3.92
CA PHE A 28 -5.18 12.72 5.10
C PHE A 28 -5.99 13.83 5.72
N GLU A 29 -7.24 13.54 6.07
CA GLU A 29 -8.18 14.48 6.68
C GLU A 29 -8.28 14.23 8.18
N ARG A 30 -8.11 15.30 8.96
CA ARG A 30 -8.26 15.25 10.42
C ARG A 30 -9.70 14.91 10.80
N GLN A 31 -9.84 13.94 11.70
CA GLN A 31 -11.11 13.53 12.26
C GLN A 31 -11.32 14.17 13.63
N GLY A 32 -12.33 15.04 13.72
CA GLY A 32 -12.75 15.65 14.97
C GLY A 32 -11.69 16.54 15.64
N GLU A 33 -11.96 16.84 16.92
CA GLU A 33 -11.04 17.59 17.78
C GLU A 33 -10.03 16.67 18.47
N ILE A 34 -9.14 17.25 19.28
CA ILE A 34 -8.21 16.47 20.10
C ILE A 34 -9.03 15.64 21.09
N THR A 35 -8.83 14.33 21.10
CA THR A 35 -9.47 13.45 22.07
C THR A 35 -8.53 13.21 23.25
N THR A 36 -9.09 13.18 24.45
CA THR A 36 -8.42 12.66 25.63
C THR A 36 -8.68 11.15 25.68
N GLU A 37 -7.64 10.36 25.43
CA GLU A 37 -7.69 8.90 25.48
C GLU A 37 -6.84 8.41 26.66
N ASP A 38 -7.44 7.62 27.55
CA ASP A 38 -6.84 7.13 28.80
C ASP A 38 -6.19 8.29 29.60
N ASP A 39 -4.86 8.35 29.57
CA ASP A 39 -3.98 9.31 30.25
C ASP A 39 -3.23 10.22 29.26
N GLY A 40 -3.83 10.50 28.10
CA GLY A 40 -3.14 11.09 26.96
C GLY A 40 -3.98 11.99 26.07
N TYR A 41 -3.35 12.50 25.02
CA TYR A 41 -4.00 13.30 23.97
C TYR A 41 -3.81 12.61 22.64
N SER A 42 -4.85 12.59 21.81
CA SER A 42 -4.80 11.94 20.51
C SER A 42 -5.49 12.75 19.41
N THR A 43 -5.09 12.52 18.18
CA THR A 43 -5.80 13.01 16.99
C THR A 43 -5.65 11.99 15.87
N VAL A 44 -6.76 11.72 15.18
CA VAL A 44 -6.82 10.76 14.07
C VAL A 44 -6.90 11.50 12.74
N TYR A 45 -6.22 10.97 11.73
CA TYR A 45 -6.22 11.45 10.36
C TYR A 45 -6.52 10.27 9.42
N ILE A 46 -7.51 10.40 8.54
CA ILE A 46 -7.99 9.33 7.65
C ILE A 46 -7.72 9.67 6.19
N LYS A 47 -7.34 8.66 5.41
CA LYS A 47 -7.34 8.69 3.96
C LYS A 47 -7.69 7.31 3.42
N ASP A 48 -8.74 7.24 2.61
CA ASP A 48 -9.22 6.00 2.00
C ASP A 48 -9.42 4.91 3.07
N ASP A 49 -8.66 3.81 3.01
CA ASP A 49 -8.74 2.67 3.93
C ASP A 49 -7.63 2.65 5.00
N LEU A 50 -6.94 3.78 5.22
CA LEU A 50 -5.84 3.93 6.17
C LEU A 50 -6.06 5.13 7.10
N ALA A 51 -5.83 4.92 8.39
CA ALA A 51 -5.78 6.00 9.38
C ALA A 51 -4.42 6.07 10.07
N TYR A 52 -3.98 7.28 10.38
CA TYR A 52 -2.91 7.56 11.32
C TYR A 52 -3.47 8.17 12.61
N GLN A 53 -2.89 7.82 13.74
CA GLN A 53 -3.13 8.47 15.03
C GLN A 53 -1.81 9.02 15.56
N ILE A 54 -1.82 10.31 15.91
CA ILE A 54 -0.79 10.91 16.74
C ILE A 54 -1.29 10.81 18.17
N TYR A 55 -0.57 10.12 19.03
CA TYR A 55 -0.97 9.88 20.41
C TYR A 55 0.18 10.19 21.36
N MET A 56 -0.08 11.01 22.37
CA MET A 56 0.83 11.24 23.49
C MET A 56 0.28 10.56 24.73
N ASN A 57 1.04 9.61 25.27
CA ASN A 57 0.74 8.95 26.53
C ASN A 57 1.52 9.64 27.64
N ASN A 58 0.84 10.34 28.55
CA ASN A 58 1.51 11.09 29.62
C ASN A 58 2.06 10.16 30.71
N GLU A 59 1.38 9.05 31.01
CA GLU A 59 1.81 8.09 32.04
C GLU A 59 3.14 7.43 31.67
N LYS A 60 3.31 7.05 30.40
CA LYS A 60 4.49 6.37 29.88
C LYS A 60 5.52 7.31 29.27
N HIS A 61 5.27 8.62 29.31
CA HIS A 61 6.15 9.64 28.76
C HIS A 61 6.51 9.34 27.29
N GLN A 62 5.50 9.12 26.44
CA GLN A 62 5.70 8.64 25.07
C GLN A 62 4.87 9.40 24.05
N PHE A 63 5.48 9.69 22.89
CA PHE A 63 4.77 9.98 21.65
C PHE A 63 4.74 8.74 20.77
N LEU A 64 3.56 8.44 20.22
CA LEU A 64 3.34 7.33 19.30
C LEU A 64 2.70 7.83 18.01
N LEU A 65 3.30 7.45 16.89
CA LEU A 65 2.65 7.48 15.59
C LEU A 65 2.11 6.07 15.34
N ARG A 66 0.79 5.95 15.29
CA ARG A 66 0.10 4.68 15.07
C ARG A 66 -0.67 4.69 13.77
N TYR A 67 -0.96 3.51 13.24
CA TYR A 67 -1.80 3.34 12.07
C TYR A 67 -2.76 2.17 12.23
N CYS A 68 -3.90 2.24 11.54
CA CYS A 68 -4.89 1.17 11.49
C CYS A 68 -5.67 1.21 10.17
N GLY A 69 -6.53 0.20 9.94
CA GLY A 69 -7.41 0.17 8.78
C GLY A 69 -8.67 0.99 9.01
N VAL A 70 -9.28 1.44 7.92
CA VAL A 70 -10.61 2.05 7.92
C VAL A 70 -11.58 1.15 7.15
N GLU A 71 -12.71 0.83 7.76
CA GLU A 71 -13.79 0.04 7.17
C GLU A 71 -15.11 0.81 7.34
N ASN A 72 -15.85 1.03 6.25
CA ASN A 72 -17.11 1.79 6.26
C ASN A 72 -16.98 3.17 6.92
N ASP A 73 -15.91 3.90 6.59
CA ASP A 73 -15.58 5.23 7.13
C ASP A 73 -15.31 5.27 8.65
N GLU A 74 -15.17 4.10 9.30
CA GLU A 74 -14.80 3.97 10.71
C GLU A 74 -13.43 3.30 10.87
N VAL A 75 -12.63 3.81 11.81
CA VAL A 75 -11.34 3.19 12.18
C VAL A 75 -11.59 1.83 12.84
N ASP A 76 -10.84 0.80 12.44
CA ASP A 76 -11.03 -0.56 12.97
C ASP A 76 -10.54 -0.74 14.43
N GLY A 77 -9.91 0.30 14.99
CA GLY A 77 -9.38 0.35 16.35
C GLY A 77 -8.14 -0.52 16.59
N LYS A 78 -7.66 -1.27 15.60
CA LYS A 78 -6.52 -2.20 15.71
C LYS A 78 -5.21 -1.46 15.46
N TRP A 79 -4.94 -0.48 16.31
CA TRP A 79 -3.77 0.38 16.21
C TRP A 79 -2.46 -0.40 16.26
N ARG A 80 -1.59 -0.11 15.28
CA ARG A 80 -0.21 -0.61 15.19
C ARG A 80 0.73 0.55 15.33
N THR A 81 1.76 0.41 16.16
CA THR A 81 2.79 1.44 16.31
C THR A 81 3.70 1.46 15.09
N ARG A 82 3.82 2.63 14.45
CA ARG A 82 4.79 2.90 13.41
C ARG A 82 6.08 3.47 13.99
N SER A 83 5.96 4.47 14.86
CA SER A 83 7.06 5.05 15.61
C SER A 83 6.67 5.31 17.06
N LEU A 84 7.66 5.24 17.95
CA LEU A 84 7.54 5.50 19.38
C LEU A 84 8.79 6.25 19.82
N LEU A 85 8.60 7.43 20.41
CA LEU A 85 9.65 8.19 21.06
C LEU A 85 9.31 8.40 22.53
N LEU A 86 10.31 8.26 23.39
CA LEU A 86 10.23 8.72 24.78
C LEU A 86 10.26 10.26 24.79
N PHE A 87 9.56 10.86 25.74
CA PHE A 87 9.43 12.31 25.89
C PHE A 87 9.51 12.68 27.37
N GLU A 88 10.73 12.96 27.82
CA GLU A 88 11.10 13.18 29.23
C GLU A 88 11.94 14.46 29.37
N PRO A 89 11.38 15.64 29.03
CA PRO A 89 12.14 16.87 29.09
C PRO A 89 12.32 17.38 30.53
N GLU A 90 13.53 17.82 30.86
CA GLU A 90 13.86 18.39 32.17
C GLU A 90 13.64 19.92 32.22
N ASP A 91 13.70 20.61 31.06
CA ASP A 91 13.57 22.07 30.95
C ASP A 91 12.91 22.55 29.63
N GLU A 92 12.61 23.86 29.53
CA GLU A 92 12.01 24.46 28.32
C GLU A 92 12.83 24.24 27.04
N SER A 93 14.16 24.25 27.16
CA SER A 93 15.05 24.09 26.03
C SER A 93 14.99 22.66 25.50
N GLN A 94 14.86 21.68 26.40
CA GLN A 94 14.71 20.28 26.08
C GLN A 94 13.32 19.97 25.52
N ILE A 95 12.25 20.58 26.05
CA ILE A 95 10.89 20.48 25.46
C ILE A 95 10.95 20.83 23.97
N LYS A 96 11.57 21.96 23.61
CA LYS A 96 11.69 22.39 22.21
C LYS A 96 12.48 21.39 21.36
N ARG A 97 13.60 20.87 21.86
CA ARG A 97 14.43 19.88 21.14
C ARG A 97 13.72 18.55 20.94
N GLU A 98 13.04 18.04 21.97
CA GLU A 98 12.32 16.77 21.88
C GLU A 98 11.08 16.89 20.99
N VAL A 99 10.35 18.01 21.04
CA VAL A 99 9.26 18.28 20.08
C VAL A 99 9.77 18.25 18.65
N GLU A 100 10.92 18.90 18.38
CA GLU A 100 11.55 18.86 17.06
C GLU A 100 11.93 17.44 16.64
N SER A 101 12.47 16.65 17.57
CA SER A 101 12.83 15.25 17.35
C SER A 101 11.63 14.40 17.00
N VAL A 102 10.52 14.51 17.75
CA VAL A 102 9.27 13.79 17.48
C VAL A 102 8.68 14.18 16.13
N VAL A 103 8.64 15.48 15.82
CA VAL A 103 8.11 15.97 14.54
C VAL A 103 8.95 15.45 13.37
N ASN A 104 10.28 15.52 13.46
CA ASN A 104 11.15 15.06 12.39
C ASN A 104 10.99 13.55 12.16
N ASP A 105 11.02 12.74 13.22
CA ASP A 105 10.84 11.29 13.11
C ASP A 105 9.48 10.92 12.49
N PHE A 106 8.38 11.50 13.00
CA PHE A 106 7.05 11.17 12.49
C PHE A 106 6.86 11.62 11.04
N THR A 107 7.37 12.80 10.67
CA THR A 107 7.24 13.30 9.30
C THR A 107 8.11 12.52 8.31
N GLU A 108 9.28 12.02 8.73
CA GLU A 108 10.09 11.10 7.94
C GLU A 108 9.37 9.76 7.73
N GLU A 109 8.76 9.20 8.79
CA GLU A 109 7.99 7.96 8.72
C GLU A 109 6.76 8.06 7.81
N ILE A 110 6.05 9.19 7.85
CA ILE A 110 4.87 9.44 6.99
C ILE A 110 5.30 9.64 5.52
N ALA A 111 6.46 10.24 5.27
CA ALA A 111 6.92 10.55 3.92
C ALA A 111 7.28 9.31 3.10
N GLY A 112 7.63 8.18 3.75
CA GLY A 112 8.01 6.93 3.08
C GLY A 112 9.25 7.06 2.16
N PRO A 113 9.68 5.97 1.49
CA PRO A 113 10.84 6.03 0.60
C PRO A 113 10.58 6.96 -0.61
N SER A 114 11.15 8.17 -0.52
CA SER A 114 11.35 9.22 -1.54
C SER A 114 10.22 9.45 -2.55
N LYS A 115 9.67 10.68 -2.52
CA LYS A 115 8.82 11.30 -3.54
C LYS A 115 9.28 11.04 -4.99
N ALA A 116 10.57 10.79 -5.24
CA ALA A 116 11.10 10.44 -6.56
C ALA A 116 10.52 9.13 -7.13
N ALA A 117 10.32 8.09 -6.30
CA ALA A 117 9.72 6.82 -6.75
C ALA A 117 8.24 6.98 -7.12
N ILE A 118 7.50 7.74 -6.29
CA ILE A 118 6.09 8.08 -6.51
C ILE A 118 5.93 8.92 -7.80
N VAL A 119 6.79 9.93 -7.99
CA VAL A 119 6.78 10.77 -9.20
C VAL A 119 7.14 9.95 -10.44
N LEU A 120 8.11 9.04 -10.37
CA LEU A 120 8.44 8.14 -11.49
C LEU A 120 7.27 7.22 -11.84
N ASN A 121 6.56 6.68 -10.85
CA ASN A 121 5.40 5.81 -11.08
C ASN A 121 4.20 6.59 -11.62
N GLN A 122 3.96 7.84 -11.18
CA GLN A 122 2.93 8.72 -11.73
C GLN A 122 3.23 9.12 -13.19
N VAL A 123 4.48 9.44 -13.50
CA VAL A 123 4.92 9.75 -14.88
C VAL A 123 4.77 8.53 -15.79
N GLN A 124 5.11 7.34 -15.30
CA GLN A 124 4.94 6.08 -16.05
C GLN A 124 3.46 5.73 -16.27
N LYS A 125 2.59 5.94 -15.27
CA LYS A 125 1.13 5.76 -15.39
C LYS A 125 0.53 6.74 -16.41
N ARG A 126 0.92 8.02 -16.38
CA ARG A 126 0.47 9.04 -17.36
C ARG A 126 0.90 8.74 -18.80
N HIS A 127 2.08 8.14 -18.99
CA HIS A 127 2.55 7.75 -20.33
C HIS A 127 1.85 6.50 -20.91
N ARG A 128 1.14 5.72 -20.09
CA ARG A 128 0.46 4.48 -20.52
C ARG A 128 -1.00 4.68 -20.94
N GLY A 129 -1.54 5.90 -20.90
CA GLY A 129 -2.92 6.15 -21.37
C GLY A 129 -3.96 5.29 -20.65
N THR A 130 -3.72 4.96 -19.38
CA THR A 130 -4.66 4.18 -18.57
C THR A 130 -5.84 5.07 -18.20
N GLU A 131 -6.95 4.88 -18.91
CA GLU A 131 -8.28 5.04 -18.31
C GLU A 131 -8.27 4.36 -16.94
N GLU A 132 -8.91 4.97 -15.93
CA GLU A 132 -9.09 4.37 -14.60
C GLU A 132 -9.84 3.04 -14.74
N ASN A 133 -9.10 1.95 -14.97
CA ASN A 133 -9.67 0.61 -14.98
C ASN A 133 -10.08 0.28 -13.55
N THR A 134 -11.37 0.02 -13.34
CA THR A 134 -11.95 -0.33 -12.04
C THR A 134 -11.43 -1.67 -11.50
N THR A 135 -10.66 -2.43 -12.30
CA THR A 135 -10.16 -3.78 -11.97
C THR A 135 -8.63 -3.83 -12.04
N ASP A 136 -8.00 -3.11 -11.12
CA ASP A 136 -6.55 -3.03 -10.95
C ASP A 136 -6.03 -4.11 -9.96
N PRO A 137 -4.71 -4.20 -9.72
CA PRO A 137 -4.16 -5.14 -8.74
C PRO A 137 -4.71 -4.98 -7.31
N ILE A 138 -5.03 -3.75 -6.88
CA ILE A 138 -5.58 -3.51 -5.54
C ILE A 138 -6.97 -4.13 -5.43
N PHE A 139 -7.83 -3.87 -6.41
CA PHE A 139 -9.15 -4.46 -6.49
C PHE A 139 -9.07 -5.99 -6.50
N PHE A 140 -8.14 -6.56 -7.27
CA PHE A 140 -7.89 -8.00 -7.27
C PHE A 140 -7.54 -8.53 -5.88
N PHE A 141 -6.57 -7.94 -5.18
CA PHE A 141 -6.19 -8.40 -3.84
C PHE A 141 -7.34 -8.26 -2.84
N ASN A 142 -8.12 -7.19 -2.91
CA ASN A 142 -9.32 -7.02 -2.09
C ASN A 142 -10.36 -8.12 -2.31
N ARG A 143 -10.51 -8.64 -3.54
CA ARG A 143 -11.38 -9.79 -3.81
C ARG A 143 -10.89 -11.08 -3.15
N LEU A 144 -9.60 -11.20 -2.87
CA LEU A 144 -9.00 -12.36 -2.20
C LEU A 144 -9.05 -12.29 -0.67
N VAL A 145 -9.26 -11.11 -0.07
CA VAL A 145 -9.30 -10.92 1.39
C VAL A 145 -10.25 -11.90 2.11
N PRO A 146 -11.48 -12.18 1.62
CA PRO A 146 -12.37 -13.15 2.27
C PRO A 146 -11.86 -14.59 2.28
N LEU A 147 -10.88 -14.92 1.43
CA LEU A 147 -10.30 -16.27 1.31
C LEU A 147 -8.97 -16.40 2.04
N CYS A 148 -8.20 -15.31 2.10
CA CYS A 148 -6.83 -15.31 2.58
C CYS A 148 -6.73 -14.56 3.91
N LYS A 149 -6.53 -15.30 5.00
CA LYS A 149 -6.36 -14.74 6.35
C LYS A 149 -5.25 -13.68 6.38
N ASP A 150 -5.49 -12.59 7.11
CA ASP A 150 -4.55 -11.48 7.34
C ASP A 150 -4.11 -10.73 6.07
N LEU A 151 -4.72 -11.00 4.90
CA LEU A 151 -4.32 -10.34 3.65
C LEU A 151 -4.63 -8.84 3.66
N ARG A 152 -5.71 -8.42 4.34
CA ARG A 152 -6.04 -7.00 4.54
C ARG A 152 -4.92 -6.29 5.31
N ASP A 153 -4.43 -6.92 6.36
CA ASP A 153 -3.35 -6.38 7.18
C ASP A 153 -2.02 -6.30 6.41
N ASP A 154 -1.74 -7.30 5.57
CA ASP A 154 -0.58 -7.29 4.69
C ASP A 154 -0.67 -6.13 3.67
N LEU A 155 -1.85 -5.89 3.08
CA LEU A 155 -2.08 -4.76 2.16
C LEU A 155 -1.83 -3.42 2.85
N LEU A 156 -2.40 -3.24 4.05
CA LEU A 156 -2.22 -2.03 4.84
C LEU A 156 -0.73 -1.79 5.13
N LYS A 157 -0.02 -2.83 5.61
CA LYS A 157 1.41 -2.73 5.92
C LYS A 157 2.25 -2.40 4.68
N GLU A 158 1.93 -2.96 3.52
CA GLU A 158 2.62 -2.66 2.26
C GLU A 158 2.48 -1.17 1.91
N ARG A 159 1.26 -0.60 2.01
CA ARG A 159 1.03 0.82 1.73
C ARG A 159 1.77 1.74 2.71
N VAL A 160 1.74 1.43 4.00
CA VAL A 160 2.46 2.24 5.01
C VAL A 160 3.98 2.14 4.81
N THR A 161 4.49 1.03 4.26
CA THR A 161 5.93 0.83 4.06
C THR A 161 6.43 1.46 2.77
N TYR A 162 5.68 1.37 1.68
CA TYR A 162 6.15 1.75 0.34
C TYR A 162 5.36 2.89 -0.31
N GLY A 163 4.32 3.41 0.35
CA GLY A 163 3.40 4.41 -0.17
C GLY A 163 2.35 3.85 -1.14
N GLU A 164 2.65 2.75 -1.83
CA GLU A 164 1.72 2.03 -2.70
C GLU A 164 1.95 0.50 -2.65
N VAL A 165 0.97 -0.27 -3.09
CA VAL A 165 1.14 -1.73 -3.20
C VAL A 165 1.90 -2.07 -4.47
N ARG A 166 3.04 -2.73 -4.30
CA ARG A 166 3.88 -3.21 -5.40
C ARG A 166 3.30 -4.48 -5.99
N GLY A 167 2.27 -4.37 -6.84
CA GLY A 167 1.42 -5.47 -7.32
C GLY A 167 2.09 -6.84 -7.49
N ALA A 168 3.06 -6.98 -8.41
CA ALA A 168 3.73 -8.26 -8.66
C ALA A 168 4.56 -8.77 -7.46
N THR A 169 5.28 -7.87 -6.77
CA THR A 169 6.09 -8.20 -5.59
C THR A 169 5.20 -8.65 -4.43
N PHE A 170 4.15 -7.87 -4.14
CA PHE A 170 3.16 -8.18 -3.12
C PHE A 170 2.46 -9.53 -3.40
N ALA A 171 2.04 -9.75 -4.65
CA ALA A 171 1.45 -11.02 -5.03
C ALA A 171 2.40 -12.20 -4.78
N LYS A 172 3.68 -12.06 -5.12
CA LYS A 172 4.69 -13.11 -4.92
C LYS A 172 5.00 -13.35 -3.43
N GLU A 173 5.19 -12.29 -2.66
CA GLU A 173 5.67 -12.36 -1.27
C GLU A 173 4.56 -12.63 -0.26
N LYS A 174 3.33 -12.17 -0.53
CA LYS A 174 2.21 -12.18 0.43
C LYS A 174 1.02 -13.00 -0.01
N VAL A 175 0.61 -12.90 -1.28
CA VAL A 175 -0.59 -13.58 -1.78
C VAL A 175 -0.32 -15.04 -2.10
N LEU A 176 0.77 -15.33 -2.82
CA LEU A 176 1.11 -16.68 -3.26
C LEU A 176 1.19 -17.68 -2.08
N PRO A 177 1.91 -17.41 -0.97
CA PRO A 177 1.93 -18.34 0.17
C PRO A 177 0.53 -18.62 0.76
N LYS A 178 -0.37 -17.63 0.77
CA LYS A 178 -1.74 -17.80 1.27
C LYS A 178 -2.61 -18.60 0.31
N VAL A 179 -2.41 -18.44 -1.00
CA VAL A 179 -3.05 -19.26 -2.03
C VAL A 179 -2.60 -20.72 -1.88
N GLN A 180 -1.30 -20.97 -1.71
CA GLN A 180 -0.77 -22.31 -1.48
C GLN A 180 -1.38 -22.95 -0.23
N LEU A 181 -1.41 -22.22 0.89
CA LEU A 181 -2.05 -22.68 2.12
C LEU A 181 -3.55 -23.02 1.92
N LEU A 182 -4.28 -22.20 1.15
CA LEU A 182 -5.68 -22.46 0.80
C LEU A 182 -5.84 -23.73 -0.03
N LEU A 183 -4.91 -24.01 -0.96
CA LEU A 183 -4.93 -25.24 -1.77
C LEU A 183 -4.52 -26.48 -0.97
N GLU A 184 -3.70 -26.32 0.06
CA GLU A 184 -3.28 -27.39 0.97
C GLU A 184 -4.37 -27.79 1.96
N SER A 185 -5.06 -26.81 2.56
CA SER A 185 -5.91 -27.02 3.75
C SER A 185 -7.33 -26.46 3.63
N GLY A 186 -7.64 -25.72 2.56
CA GLY A 186 -8.94 -25.09 2.38
C GLY A 186 -10.03 -26.07 1.96
N SER A 187 -11.29 -25.67 2.15
CA SER A 187 -12.44 -26.42 1.65
C SER A 187 -12.52 -26.37 0.13
N GLN A 188 -13.15 -27.39 -0.47
CA GLN A 188 -13.43 -27.43 -1.91
C GLN A 188 -14.15 -26.15 -2.38
N SER A 189 -15.13 -25.68 -1.62
CA SER A 189 -15.87 -24.44 -1.93
C SER A 189 -14.97 -23.19 -1.95
N SER A 190 -13.93 -23.14 -1.11
CA SER A 190 -12.99 -22.02 -1.10
C SER A 190 -12.05 -22.08 -2.30
N ILE A 191 -11.64 -23.27 -2.72
CA ILE A 191 -10.83 -23.50 -3.92
C ILE A 191 -11.62 -23.12 -5.19
N GLU A 192 -12.90 -23.51 -5.27
CA GLU A 192 -13.80 -23.10 -6.35
C GLU A 192 -13.99 -21.58 -6.39
N ARG A 193 -14.18 -20.95 -5.22
CA ARG A 193 -14.28 -19.49 -5.14
C ARG A 193 -12.99 -18.79 -5.57
N LEU A 194 -11.83 -19.33 -5.22
CA LEU A 194 -10.54 -18.82 -5.70
C LEU A 194 -10.44 -18.91 -7.23
N ALA A 195 -10.77 -20.08 -7.81
CA ALA A 195 -10.74 -20.30 -9.25
C ALA A 195 -11.69 -19.37 -10.01
N ASN A 196 -12.87 -19.11 -9.46
CA ASN A 196 -13.84 -18.15 -10.01
C ASN A 196 -13.28 -16.72 -9.98
N ILE A 197 -12.73 -16.27 -8.84
CA ILE A 197 -12.11 -14.94 -8.75
C ILE A 197 -10.98 -14.79 -9.78
N PHE A 198 -10.11 -15.80 -9.93
CA PHE A 198 -9.05 -15.76 -10.94
C PHE A 198 -9.62 -15.70 -12.35
N SER A 199 -10.67 -16.47 -12.65
CA SER A 199 -11.29 -16.51 -13.98
C SER A 199 -11.96 -15.18 -14.33
N ASP A 200 -12.76 -14.64 -13.42
CA ASP A 200 -13.48 -13.37 -13.61
C ASP A 200 -12.50 -12.22 -13.82
N LEU A 201 -11.50 -12.11 -12.95
CA LEU A 201 -10.54 -11.00 -12.97
C LEU A 201 -9.46 -11.16 -14.04
N TYR A 202 -9.23 -12.37 -14.54
CA TYR A 202 -8.44 -12.53 -15.77
C TYR A 202 -9.19 -11.99 -16.99
N GLU A 203 -10.51 -12.15 -17.04
CA GLU A 203 -11.33 -11.67 -18.16
C GLU A 203 -11.44 -10.14 -18.14
N VAL A 204 -11.80 -9.55 -17.00
CA VAL A 204 -12.11 -8.11 -16.91
C VAL A 204 -10.96 -7.25 -16.38
N GLY A 205 -9.93 -7.88 -15.80
CA GLY A 205 -8.77 -7.16 -15.25
C GLY A 205 -7.82 -6.62 -16.29
N ASP A 206 -7.06 -5.61 -15.89
CA ASP A 206 -6.01 -5.00 -16.71
C ASP A 206 -4.83 -5.97 -16.97
N LEU A 207 -3.85 -5.50 -17.75
CA LEU A 207 -2.68 -6.31 -18.09
C LEU A 207 -1.88 -6.72 -16.84
N ASP A 208 -1.82 -5.88 -15.81
CA ASP A 208 -1.09 -6.15 -14.58
C ASP A 208 -1.79 -7.25 -13.77
N VAL A 209 -3.11 -7.21 -13.63
CA VAL A 209 -3.92 -8.27 -13.00
C VAL A 209 -3.76 -9.59 -13.74
N ARG A 210 -3.91 -9.58 -15.06
CA ARG A 210 -3.74 -10.79 -15.90
C ARG A 210 -2.35 -11.39 -15.75
N SER A 211 -1.33 -10.53 -15.72
CA SER A 211 0.07 -10.93 -15.55
C SER A 211 0.35 -11.45 -14.15
N ILE A 212 -0.22 -10.84 -13.10
CA ILE A 212 -0.09 -11.32 -11.72
C ILE A 212 -0.72 -12.72 -11.60
N ILE A 213 -1.95 -12.91 -12.09
CA ILE A 213 -2.63 -14.21 -12.04
C ILE A 213 -1.80 -15.28 -12.75
N THR A 214 -1.37 -15.03 -13.99
CA THR A 214 -0.73 -16.06 -14.82
C THR A 214 0.76 -16.25 -14.56
N LEU A 215 1.52 -15.17 -14.40
CA LEU A 215 2.98 -15.19 -14.34
C LEU A 215 3.55 -15.17 -12.92
N VAL A 216 2.75 -14.74 -11.93
CA VAL A 216 3.18 -14.71 -10.53
C VAL A 216 2.50 -15.82 -9.74
N LEU A 217 1.17 -15.83 -9.71
CA LEU A 217 0.42 -16.77 -8.86
C LEU A 217 0.43 -18.18 -9.46
N ILE A 218 -0.15 -18.39 -10.65
CA ILE A 218 -0.21 -19.71 -11.30
C ILE A 218 1.20 -20.28 -11.53
N ASN A 219 2.13 -19.47 -12.04
CA ASN A 219 3.51 -19.92 -12.21
C ASN A 219 4.24 -20.20 -10.88
N GLY A 220 3.80 -19.60 -9.79
CA GLY A 220 4.31 -19.84 -8.45
C GLY A 220 3.88 -21.17 -7.84
N LEU A 221 2.80 -21.76 -8.36
CA LEU A 221 2.28 -23.05 -7.89
C LEU A 221 3.19 -24.23 -8.30
N THR A 222 3.13 -25.27 -7.48
CA THR A 222 3.57 -26.62 -7.84
C THR A 222 2.60 -27.27 -8.82
N GLU A 223 3.04 -28.34 -9.48
CA GLU A 223 2.20 -29.09 -10.42
C GLU A 223 0.92 -29.64 -9.75
N GLN A 224 1.04 -30.14 -8.52
CA GLN A 224 -0.09 -30.69 -7.77
C GLN A 224 -1.11 -29.62 -7.39
N GLU A 225 -0.66 -28.44 -6.98
CA GLU A 225 -1.51 -27.29 -6.69
C GLU A 225 -2.23 -26.78 -7.95
N TYR A 226 -1.51 -26.70 -9.08
CA TYR A 226 -2.08 -26.30 -10.35
C TYR A 226 -3.19 -27.27 -10.82
N GLN A 227 -2.97 -28.57 -10.71
CA GLN A 227 -3.94 -29.60 -11.10
C GLN A 227 -5.25 -29.55 -10.29
N LYS A 228 -5.23 -29.00 -9.06
CA LYS A 228 -6.45 -28.77 -8.28
C LYS A 228 -7.30 -27.63 -8.85
N LEU A 229 -6.66 -26.60 -9.41
CA LEU A 229 -7.33 -25.39 -9.90
C LEU A 229 -7.69 -25.46 -11.38
N GLU A 230 -6.82 -26.03 -12.21
CA GLU A 230 -6.98 -26.03 -13.68
C GLU A 230 -8.37 -26.49 -14.13
N PRO A 231 -8.98 -27.57 -13.60
CA PRO A 231 -10.30 -28.01 -14.04
C PRO A 231 -11.40 -26.94 -13.85
N LEU A 232 -11.27 -26.12 -12.82
CA LEU A 232 -12.24 -25.11 -12.37
C LEU A 232 -12.10 -23.77 -13.11
N PHE A 233 -11.01 -23.55 -13.84
CA PHE A 233 -10.78 -22.33 -14.60
C PHE A 233 -11.70 -22.19 -15.81
N SER A 234 -12.04 -20.94 -16.16
CA SER A 234 -12.63 -20.61 -17.45
C SER A 234 -11.70 -21.00 -18.61
N ASP A 235 -12.27 -21.21 -19.80
CA ASP A 235 -11.48 -21.58 -20.98
C ASP A 235 -10.43 -20.53 -21.36
N ASN A 236 -10.74 -19.24 -21.14
CA ASN A 236 -9.81 -18.15 -21.37
C ASN A 236 -8.66 -18.18 -20.39
N LEU A 237 -8.93 -18.37 -19.09
CA LEU A 237 -7.87 -18.49 -18.09
C LEU A 237 -7.03 -19.74 -18.32
N LYS A 238 -7.60 -20.89 -18.72
CA LYS A 238 -6.84 -22.11 -19.07
C LYS A 238 -5.81 -21.84 -20.17
N LYS A 239 -6.21 -21.13 -21.24
CA LYS A 239 -5.30 -20.74 -22.33
C LYS A 239 -4.19 -19.80 -21.81
N GLY A 240 -4.55 -18.82 -20.99
CA GLY A 240 -3.62 -17.88 -20.37
C GLY A 240 -2.61 -18.55 -19.44
N ALA A 241 -3.09 -19.43 -18.56
CA ALA A 241 -2.29 -20.23 -17.63
C ALA A 241 -1.26 -21.10 -18.37
N LYS A 242 -1.70 -21.83 -19.41
CA LYS A 242 -0.80 -22.65 -20.24
C LYS A 242 0.27 -21.82 -20.94
N ALA A 243 -0.08 -20.63 -21.42
CA ALA A 243 0.89 -19.71 -22.01
C ALA A 243 1.89 -19.19 -20.95
N GLY A 244 1.41 -18.82 -19.76
CA GLY A 244 2.23 -18.38 -18.64
C GLY A 244 3.21 -19.45 -18.14
N LEU A 245 2.76 -20.69 -18.00
CA LEU A 245 3.58 -21.84 -17.58
C LEU A 245 4.71 -22.11 -18.58
N ARG A 246 4.47 -21.93 -19.89
CA ARG A 246 5.51 -22.02 -20.93
C ARG A 246 6.60 -20.96 -20.80
N MET A 247 6.36 -19.88 -20.06
CA MET A 247 7.32 -18.81 -19.80
C MET A 247 8.09 -19.01 -18.50
N LYS A 248 7.67 -19.95 -17.63
CA LYS A 248 8.35 -20.26 -16.37
C LYS A 248 9.81 -20.63 -16.63
N GLY A 249 10.73 -19.94 -15.96
CA GLY A 249 12.18 -20.14 -16.09
C GLY A 249 12.82 -19.58 -17.37
N LYS A 250 12.06 -18.93 -18.27
CA LYS A 250 12.62 -18.32 -19.48
C LYS A 250 13.04 -16.87 -19.23
N THR A 251 14.25 -16.52 -19.67
CA THR A 251 14.72 -15.13 -19.71
C THR A 251 14.27 -14.47 -21.02
N VAL A 252 13.28 -13.59 -20.94
CA VAL A 252 12.82 -12.80 -22.09
C VAL A 252 13.65 -11.53 -22.19
N LYS A 253 14.29 -11.31 -23.35
CA LYS A 253 14.99 -10.04 -23.59
C LYS A 253 13.96 -8.92 -23.74
N PRO A 254 14.16 -7.73 -23.14
CA PRO A 254 13.27 -6.60 -23.33
C PRO A 254 13.10 -6.31 -24.82
N GLU A 255 11.87 -6.05 -25.25
CA GLU A 255 11.61 -5.69 -26.64
C GLU A 255 12.36 -4.40 -26.95
N LYS A 256 13.17 -4.42 -28.02
CA LYS A 256 13.95 -3.25 -28.43
C LYS A 256 12.98 -2.10 -28.70
N LYS A 257 13.14 -0.96 -28.02
CA LYS A 257 12.41 0.27 -28.35
C LYS A 257 12.53 0.51 -29.86
N LYS A 258 11.41 0.54 -30.58
CA LYS A 258 11.40 0.89 -32.00
C LYS A 258 12.04 2.28 -32.14
N LYS A 259 13.05 2.40 -33.01
CA LYS A 259 13.67 3.70 -33.30
C LYS A 259 12.58 4.64 -33.81
N ALA A 260 12.46 5.82 -33.23
CA ALA A 260 11.55 6.85 -33.73
C ALA A 260 11.90 7.15 -35.19
N THR A 261 10.90 7.09 -36.07
CA THR A 261 11.03 7.52 -37.46
C THR A 261 11.30 9.02 -37.48
N ARG A 262 12.53 9.42 -37.85
CA ARG A 262 12.84 10.81 -38.16
C ARG A 262 12.13 11.15 -39.47
N TYR A 263 11.08 11.95 -39.40
CA TYR A 263 10.61 12.69 -40.56
C TYR A 263 11.65 13.79 -40.81
N VAL A 264 12.53 13.56 -41.79
CA VAL A 264 13.36 14.63 -42.36
C VAL A 264 12.44 15.37 -43.32
N ALA A 265 12.12 16.62 -43.02
CA ALA A 265 11.45 17.48 -43.99
C ALA A 265 12.39 17.65 -45.19
N ASP A 266 11.92 17.31 -46.38
CA ASP A 266 12.63 17.64 -47.61
C ASP A 266 12.85 19.15 -47.67
N ASN A 267 14.09 19.53 -47.92
CA ASN A 267 14.54 20.91 -47.91
C ASN A 267 13.62 21.79 -48.77
N LEU A 268 13.14 22.90 -48.19
CA LEU A 268 12.64 24.06 -48.93
C LEU A 268 13.79 24.65 -49.76
N SER A 269 14.07 24.03 -50.91
CA SER A 269 14.84 24.65 -51.99
C SER A 269 13.88 24.95 -53.12
N GLU A 270 13.35 26.17 -53.13
CA GLU A 270 13.18 27.02 -54.32
C GLU A 270 12.39 28.28 -53.93
N THR A 271 13.11 29.27 -53.40
CA THR A 271 12.74 30.67 -53.60
C THR A 271 13.55 31.15 -54.79
N ARG A 272 12.91 31.25 -55.95
CA ARG A 272 13.37 32.05 -57.09
C ARG A 272 12.48 33.26 -57.20
#